data_AF-A0A937NTG1-F1
#
_entry.id   AF-A0A937NTG1-F1
#
_cell.length_a   1.000
_cell.length_b   1.000
_cell.length_c   1.000
_cell.angle_alpha   90.00
_cell.angle_beta   90.00
_cell.angle_gamma   90.00
#
_symmetry.space_group_name_H-M   'P 1'
#
loop_
_entity.id
_entity.type
_entity.pdbx_description
1 polymer ?
#
loop_
_entity_poly.entity_id
_entity_poly.type
_entity_poly.pdbx_seq_one_letter_code
_entity_poly.pdbx_strand_id
1 'polypeptide(L)'
;MTISTNDQWDLKKQRLADVPAAELAEALLDLAVRSEVAHATVERLIATPDEAASRFTSQLAGIRRRRRFVDWRGASDFAYELSALLDGLRDGVQEARNGVELAASFFKADGAIMEQCDDSSGSVGEVFRYDAANAFAHFASQCADKQWVVETVSLGLL
;
A
#
# COMPACT_ATOMS: atom_id res chain seq x y z
N MET A 1 -11.68 23.49 28.54
CA MET A 1 -12.13 22.39 27.68
C MET A 1 -11.07 22.24 26.60
N THR A 2 -10.16 21.29 26.76
CA THR A 2 -8.96 21.15 25.90
C THR A 2 -9.33 20.21 24.75
N ILE A 3 -9.34 20.73 23.54
CA ILE A 3 -9.60 19.97 22.31
C ILE A 3 -8.43 18.99 22.12
N SER A 4 -8.71 17.70 21.97
CA SER A 4 -7.69 16.65 21.80
C SER A 4 -6.92 16.86 20.49
N THR A 5 -5.70 16.32 20.40
CA THR A 5 -4.85 16.44 19.19
C THR A 5 -5.57 15.92 17.93
N ASN A 6 -6.42 14.88 18.04
CA ASN A 6 -7.23 14.37 16.91
C ASN A 6 -8.25 15.40 16.42
N ASP A 7 -9.00 16.02 17.34
CA ASP A 7 -10.00 17.04 17.01
C ASP A 7 -9.37 18.27 16.33
N GLN A 8 -8.11 18.58 16.64
CA GLN A 8 -7.35 19.65 15.97
C GLN A 8 -7.00 19.30 14.51
N TRP A 9 -6.65 18.04 14.24
CA TRP A 9 -6.35 17.58 12.89
C TRP A 9 -7.61 17.51 12.02
N ASP A 10 -8.74 17.12 12.58
CA ASP A 10 -10.02 17.11 11.86
C ASP A 10 -10.47 18.51 11.46
N LEU A 11 -10.34 19.50 12.35
CA LEU A 11 -10.63 20.89 12.01
C LEU A 11 -9.70 21.42 10.92
N LYS A 12 -8.41 21.08 10.96
CA LYS A 12 -7.47 21.45 9.91
C LYS A 12 -7.85 20.82 8.57
N LYS A 13 -8.23 19.54 8.56
CA LYS A 13 -8.69 18.82 7.36
C LYS A 13 -9.91 19.49 6.74
N GLN A 14 -10.89 19.89 7.56
CA GLN A 14 -12.07 20.61 7.09
C GLN A 14 -11.67 21.95 6.43
N ARG A 15 -10.83 22.74 7.08
CA ARG A 15 -10.37 24.02 6.53
C ARG A 15 -9.54 23.88 5.26
N LEU A 16 -8.74 22.81 5.15
CA LEU A 16 -7.97 22.51 3.95
C LEU A 16 -8.87 22.13 2.77
N ALA A 17 -10.06 21.57 3.02
CA ALA A 17 -11.02 21.24 1.96
C ALA A 17 -11.59 22.48 1.26
N ASP A 18 -11.56 23.65 1.91
CA ASP A 18 -11.98 24.93 1.32
C ASP A 18 -10.85 25.65 0.55
N VAL A 19 -9.61 25.14 0.59
CA VAL A 19 -8.47 25.73 -0.12
C VAL A 19 -8.51 25.34 -1.60
N PRO A 20 -8.27 26.27 -2.55
CA PRO A 20 -8.21 25.93 -3.96
C PRO A 20 -7.18 24.84 -4.26
N ALA A 21 -7.55 23.89 -5.13
CA ALA A 21 -6.69 22.75 -5.47
C ALA A 21 -5.31 23.16 -6.01
N ALA A 22 -5.22 24.28 -6.74
CA ALA A 22 -3.95 24.82 -7.24
C ALA A 22 -3.01 25.24 -6.09
N GLU A 23 -3.53 25.91 -5.07
CA GLU A 23 -2.75 26.32 -3.90
C GLU A 23 -2.29 25.10 -3.09
N LEU A 24 -3.13 24.07 -2.97
CA LEU A 24 -2.74 22.80 -2.33
C LEU A 24 -1.64 22.08 -3.13
N ALA A 25 -1.72 22.08 -4.45
CA ALA A 25 -0.71 21.46 -5.31
C ALA A 25 0.65 22.17 -5.17
N GLU A 26 0.68 23.51 -5.19
CA GLU A 26 1.90 24.29 -4.96
C GLU A 26 2.50 24.01 -3.59
N ALA A 27 1.68 24.00 -2.53
CA ALA A 27 2.14 23.69 -1.17
C ALA A 27 2.71 22.26 -1.06
N LEU A 28 2.08 21.27 -1.72
CA LEU A 28 2.59 19.89 -1.77
C LEU A 28 3.93 19.80 -2.49
N LEU A 29 4.10 20.53 -3.60
CA LEU A 29 5.38 20.58 -4.33
C LEU A 29 6.48 21.27 -3.51
N ASP A 30 6.15 22.36 -2.81
CA ASP A 30 7.08 23.04 -1.91
C ASP A 30 7.56 22.14 -0.76
N LEU A 31 6.65 21.32 -0.22
CA LEU A 31 6.99 20.30 0.79
C LEU A 31 7.84 19.18 0.20
N ALA A 32 7.51 18.72 -1.01
CA ALA A 32 8.24 17.66 -1.71
C ALA A 32 9.70 18.01 -1.93
N VAL A 33 10.03 19.28 -2.19
CA VAL A 33 11.43 19.74 -2.34
C VAL A 33 12.28 19.48 -1.09
N ARG A 34 11.67 19.38 0.10
CA ARG A 34 12.39 19.30 1.39
C ARG A 34 12.13 18.00 2.16
N SER A 35 11.30 17.12 1.62
CA SER A 35 10.88 15.89 2.28
C SER A 35 10.67 14.77 1.27
N GLU A 36 11.51 13.74 1.37
CA GLU A 36 11.40 12.50 0.58
C GLU A 36 10.02 11.86 0.73
N VAL A 37 9.42 11.93 1.94
CA VAL A 37 8.08 11.41 2.20
C VAL A 37 7.02 12.20 1.45
N ALA A 38 7.13 13.54 1.43
CA ALA A 38 6.22 14.39 0.68
C ALA A 38 6.40 14.20 -0.84
N HIS A 39 7.65 14.09 -1.32
CA HIS A 39 7.94 13.78 -2.71
C HIS A 39 7.32 12.46 -3.15
N ALA A 40 7.56 11.39 -2.39
CA ALA A 40 6.96 10.08 -2.66
C ALA A 40 5.42 10.11 -2.64
N THR A 41 4.83 10.98 -1.82
CA THR A 41 3.38 11.20 -1.75
C THR A 41 2.85 11.88 -3.01
N VAL A 42 3.51 12.94 -3.49
CA VAL A 42 3.15 13.62 -4.75
C VAL A 42 3.22 12.66 -5.92
N GLU A 43 4.33 11.94 -6.08
CA GLU A 43 4.51 10.94 -7.14
C GLU A 43 3.40 9.89 -7.12
N ARG A 44 2.94 9.47 -5.94
CA ARG A 44 1.83 8.53 -5.80
C ARG A 44 0.49 9.14 -6.19
N LEU A 45 0.24 10.41 -5.86
CA LEU A 45 -1.04 11.08 -6.16
C LEU A 45 -1.24 11.36 -7.65
N ILE A 46 -0.15 11.58 -8.40
CA ILE A 46 -0.21 11.90 -9.84
C ILE A 46 0.03 10.68 -10.74
N ALA A 47 0.42 9.55 -10.16
CA ALA A 47 0.67 8.32 -10.92
C ALA A 47 -0.57 7.90 -11.70
N THR A 48 -0.38 7.58 -12.97
CA THR A 48 -1.39 6.87 -13.75
C THR A 48 -1.59 5.45 -13.20
N PRO A 49 -2.73 4.79 -13.50
CA PRO A 49 -2.96 3.42 -13.05
C PRO A 49 -1.86 2.44 -13.48
N ASP A 50 -1.30 2.61 -14.68
CA ASP A 50 -0.21 1.77 -15.20
C ASP A 50 1.10 2.02 -14.45
N GLU A 51 1.41 3.29 -14.13
CA GLU A 51 2.58 3.64 -13.31
C GLU A 51 2.44 3.11 -11.88
N ALA A 52 1.24 3.16 -11.30
CA ALA A 52 0.97 2.58 -9.98
C ALA A 52 1.19 1.05 -9.97
N ALA A 53 0.67 0.34 -10.97
CA ALA A 53 0.87 -1.11 -11.13
C ALA A 53 2.35 -1.47 -11.33
N SER A 54 3.06 -0.71 -12.17
CA SER A 54 4.50 -0.89 -12.43
C SER A 54 5.34 -0.63 -11.17
N ARG A 55 5.00 0.42 -10.42
CA ARG A 55 5.64 0.77 -9.15
C ARG A 55 5.44 -0.33 -8.12
N PHE A 56 4.21 -0.81 -7.95
CA PHE A 56 3.90 -1.93 -7.04
C PHE A 56 4.75 -3.16 -7.38
N THR A 57 4.74 -3.57 -8.65
CA THR A 57 5.50 -4.74 -9.13
C THR A 57 6.99 -4.59 -8.85
N SER A 58 7.55 -3.41 -9.13
CA SER A 58 8.96 -3.11 -8.92
C SER A 58 9.34 -3.10 -7.44
N GLN A 59 8.51 -2.52 -6.58
CA GLN A 59 8.71 -2.48 -5.13
C GLN A 59 8.63 -3.89 -4.53
N LEU A 60 7.62 -4.68 -4.89
CA LEU A 60 7.50 -6.07 -4.44
C LEU A 60 8.69 -6.92 -4.87
N ALA A 61 9.13 -6.78 -6.12
CA ALA A 61 10.33 -7.45 -6.62
C ALA A 61 11.62 -6.97 -5.91
N GLY A 62 11.67 -5.71 -5.48
CA GLY A 62 12.72 -5.17 -4.63
C GLY A 62 12.74 -5.86 -3.28
N ILE A 63 11.59 -5.89 -2.59
CA ILE A 63 11.41 -6.52 -1.27
C ILE A 63 11.83 -7.99 -1.32
N ARG A 64 11.33 -8.77 -2.29
CA ARG A 64 11.66 -10.20 -2.45
C ARG A 64 13.16 -10.49 -2.64
N ARG A 65 13.93 -9.52 -3.15
CA ARG A 65 15.37 -9.68 -3.41
C ARG A 65 16.23 -9.15 -2.27
N ARG A 66 15.65 -8.50 -1.26
CA ARG A 66 16.42 -8.00 -0.11
C ARG A 66 17.02 -9.20 0.61
N ARG A 67 18.30 -9.07 0.96
CA ARG A 67 19.06 -10.10 1.69
C ARG A 67 19.26 -9.77 3.16
N ARG A 68 18.96 -8.52 3.55
CA ARG A 68 19.12 -8.07 4.93
C ARG A 68 17.98 -8.64 5.75
N PHE A 69 18.32 -9.45 6.74
CA PHE A 69 17.36 -9.93 7.73
C PHE A 69 16.83 -8.75 8.58
N VAL A 70 15.52 -8.71 8.77
CA VAL A 70 14.81 -7.76 9.61
C VAL A 70 14.61 -8.42 10.98
N ASP A 71 15.31 -7.92 11.99
CA ASP A 71 15.12 -8.42 13.35
C ASP A 71 13.77 -7.94 13.94
N TRP A 72 13.42 -8.46 15.12
CA TRP A 72 12.16 -8.13 15.78
C TRP A 72 11.94 -6.63 16.01
N ARG A 73 13.00 -5.82 16.10
CA ARG A 73 12.88 -4.36 16.27
C ARG A 73 12.49 -3.67 14.97
N GLY A 74 12.96 -4.19 13.84
CA GLY A 74 12.62 -3.70 12.52
C GLY A 74 11.31 -4.26 11.95
N ALA A 75 10.72 -5.28 12.59
CA ALA A 75 9.53 -5.95 12.08
C ALA A 75 8.33 -5.00 11.89
N SER A 76 8.11 -4.06 12.81
CA SER A 76 7.05 -3.06 12.70
C SER A 76 7.25 -2.08 11.55
N ASP A 77 8.48 -1.59 11.35
CA ASP A 77 8.80 -0.70 10.22
C ASP A 77 8.65 -1.43 8.89
N PHE A 78 9.04 -2.70 8.85
CA PHE A 78 8.89 -3.53 7.66
C PHE A 78 7.42 -3.85 7.36
N ALA A 79 6.62 -4.14 8.39
CA ALA A 79 5.17 -4.27 8.24
C ALA A 79 4.55 -2.98 7.68
N TYR A 80 4.91 -1.81 8.21
CA TYR A 80 4.44 -0.53 7.70
C TYR A 80 4.79 -0.31 6.22
N GLU A 81 6.01 -0.70 5.80
CA GLU A 81 6.41 -0.65 4.39
C GLU A 81 5.52 -1.53 3.50
N LEU A 82 5.21 -2.75 3.96
CA LEU A 82 4.33 -3.68 3.24
C LEU A 82 2.88 -3.18 3.16
N SER A 83 2.36 -2.62 4.26
CA SER A 83 1.05 -1.97 4.28
C SER A 83 0.99 -0.79 3.30
N ALA A 84 2.02 0.07 3.29
CA ALA A 84 2.09 1.20 2.37
C ALA A 84 2.15 0.77 0.89
N LEU A 85 2.81 -0.36 0.60
CA LEU A 85 2.80 -0.97 -0.73
C LEU A 85 1.38 -1.39 -1.16
N LEU A 86 0.62 -2.02 -0.26
CA LEU A 86 -0.75 -2.46 -0.51
C LEU A 86 -1.75 -1.29 -0.59
N ASP A 87 -1.57 -0.23 0.19
CA ASP A 87 -2.33 1.01 0.06
C ASP A 87 -2.05 1.68 -1.30
N GLY A 88 -0.79 1.70 -1.74
CA GLY A 88 -0.43 2.19 -3.07
C GLY A 88 -1.10 1.41 -4.20
N LEU A 89 -1.22 0.08 -4.06
CA LEU A 89 -1.97 -0.76 -4.98
C LEU A 89 -3.46 -0.36 -5.00
N ARG A 90 -4.11 -0.29 -3.84
CA ARG A 90 -5.54 0.01 -3.72
C ARG A 90 -5.88 1.40 -4.27
N ASP A 91 -5.06 2.40 -3.95
CA ASP A 91 -5.35 3.78 -4.30
C ASP A 91 -5.02 4.10 -5.77
N GLY A 92 -4.02 3.40 -6.35
CA GLY A 92 -3.50 3.72 -7.68
C GLY A 92 -4.04 2.83 -8.82
N VAL A 93 -4.37 1.56 -8.57
CA VAL A 93 -4.83 0.64 -9.61
C VAL A 93 -6.35 0.68 -9.74
N GLN A 94 -6.84 0.85 -10.97
CA GLN A 94 -8.28 0.98 -11.24
C GLN A 94 -8.92 -0.28 -11.85
N GLU A 95 -8.16 -1.05 -12.62
CA GLU A 95 -8.69 -2.25 -13.29
C GLU A 95 -8.73 -3.43 -12.32
N ALA A 96 -9.91 -4.01 -12.13
CA ALA A 96 -10.17 -4.98 -11.07
C ALA A 96 -9.40 -6.30 -11.28
N ARG A 97 -9.27 -6.81 -12.50
CA ARG A 97 -8.53 -8.06 -12.75
C ARG A 97 -7.05 -7.89 -12.46
N ASN A 98 -6.44 -6.81 -12.95
CA ASN A 98 -5.05 -6.45 -12.67
C ASN A 98 -4.84 -6.28 -11.15
N GLY A 99 -5.74 -5.60 -10.44
CA GLY A 99 -5.68 -5.48 -8.99
C GLY A 99 -5.73 -6.83 -8.26
N VAL A 100 -6.57 -7.77 -8.70
CA VAL A 100 -6.61 -9.15 -8.18
C VAL A 100 -5.28 -9.87 -8.43
N GLU A 101 -4.72 -9.79 -9.63
CA GLU A 101 -3.45 -10.44 -9.98
C GLU A 101 -2.28 -9.87 -9.16
N LEU A 102 -2.20 -8.55 -9.01
CA LEU A 102 -1.16 -7.88 -8.23
C LEU A 102 -1.28 -8.22 -6.73
N ALA A 103 -2.49 -8.20 -6.16
CA ALA A 103 -2.71 -8.64 -4.78
C ALA A 103 -2.35 -10.12 -4.59
N ALA A 104 -2.71 -11.00 -5.53
CA ALA A 104 -2.32 -12.41 -5.50
C ALA A 104 -0.78 -12.57 -5.58
N SER A 105 -0.09 -11.72 -6.35
CA SER A 105 1.37 -11.74 -6.43
C SER A 105 2.05 -11.38 -5.10
N PHE A 106 1.42 -10.55 -4.27
CA PHE A 106 1.89 -10.27 -2.91
C PHE A 106 1.81 -11.51 -2.01
N PHE A 107 0.69 -12.24 -2.05
CA PHE A 107 0.57 -13.49 -1.30
C PHE A 107 1.59 -14.53 -1.75
N LYS A 108 1.88 -14.64 -3.06
CA LYS A 108 2.94 -15.50 -3.59
C LYS A 108 4.36 -15.12 -3.14
N ALA A 109 4.53 -13.92 -2.58
CA ALA A 109 5.79 -13.47 -2.01
C ALA A 109 5.94 -13.81 -0.53
N ASP A 110 4.95 -14.47 0.09
CA ASP A 110 4.92 -14.80 1.51
C ASP A 110 6.20 -15.47 2.01
N GLY A 111 6.68 -16.54 1.37
CA GLY A 111 7.89 -17.24 1.79
C GLY A 111 9.10 -16.31 1.81
N ALA A 112 9.31 -15.56 0.73
CA ALA A 112 10.41 -14.60 0.65
C ALA A 112 10.29 -13.47 1.69
N ILE A 113 9.08 -13.07 2.06
CA ILE A 113 8.82 -12.00 3.03
C ILE A 113 8.92 -12.49 4.47
N MET A 114 8.43 -13.69 4.77
CA MET A 114 8.42 -14.25 6.12
C MET A 114 9.81 -14.80 6.49
N GLU A 115 10.57 -15.35 5.53
CA GLU A 115 11.93 -15.86 5.79
C GLU A 115 12.95 -14.73 6.05
N GLN A 116 12.68 -13.51 5.58
CA GLN A 116 13.59 -12.37 5.77
C GLN A 116 13.35 -11.60 7.06
N CYS A 117 12.39 -11.97 7.90
CA CYS A 117 12.10 -11.25 9.14
C CYS A 117 11.84 -12.16 10.34
N ASP A 118 12.19 -11.67 11.53
CA ASP A 118 11.68 -12.20 12.80
C ASP A 118 10.32 -11.57 13.10
N ASP A 119 9.25 -12.26 12.70
CA ASP A 119 7.86 -11.83 12.93
C ASP A 119 7.26 -12.41 14.22
N SER A 120 8.06 -12.60 15.27
CA SER A 120 7.53 -13.11 16.55
C SER A 120 6.48 -12.19 17.17
N SER A 121 6.45 -10.90 16.82
CA SER A 121 5.39 -9.95 17.18
C SER A 121 4.09 -10.13 16.40
N GLY A 122 4.14 -10.84 15.26
CA GLY A 122 3.02 -11.07 14.35
C GLY A 122 2.67 -9.90 13.43
N SER A 123 3.41 -8.78 13.50
CA SER A 123 3.11 -7.56 12.75
C SER A 123 3.12 -7.75 11.24
N VAL A 124 4.04 -8.55 10.70
CA VAL A 124 4.13 -8.84 9.26
C VAL A 124 3.00 -9.79 8.86
N GLY A 125 2.73 -10.83 9.66
CA GLY A 125 1.60 -11.73 9.46
C GLY A 125 0.25 -11.01 9.49
N GLU A 126 0.10 -9.96 10.29
CA GLU A 126 -1.10 -9.11 10.29
C GLU A 126 -1.31 -8.38 8.96
N VAL A 127 -0.24 -7.95 8.28
CA VAL A 127 -0.34 -7.34 6.94
C VAL A 127 -0.92 -8.33 5.93
N PHE A 128 -0.47 -9.59 5.95
CA PHE A 128 -1.06 -10.63 5.08
C PHE A 128 -2.53 -10.89 5.44
N ARG A 129 -2.82 -10.99 6.73
CA ARG A 129 -4.15 -11.35 7.23
C ARG A 129 -5.19 -10.26 6.96
N TYR A 130 -4.81 -9.00 7.12
CA TYR A 130 -5.75 -7.88 7.04
C TYR A 130 -5.54 -7.08 5.77
N ASP A 131 -4.38 -6.46 5.57
CA ASP A 131 -4.19 -5.48 4.49
C ASP A 131 -4.23 -6.14 3.11
N ALA A 132 -3.50 -7.25 2.93
CA ALA A 132 -3.47 -7.97 1.67
C ALA A 132 -4.82 -8.62 1.35
N ALA A 133 -5.47 -9.19 2.37
CA ALA A 133 -6.81 -9.78 2.22
C ALA A 133 -7.86 -8.72 1.86
N ASN A 134 -7.79 -7.54 2.48
CA ASN A 134 -8.68 -6.41 2.19
C ASN A 134 -8.45 -5.86 0.78
N ALA A 135 -7.18 -5.70 0.36
CA ALA A 135 -6.84 -5.27 -1.00
C ALA A 135 -7.36 -6.28 -2.04
N PHE A 136 -7.12 -7.58 -1.82
CA PHE A 136 -7.63 -8.62 -2.69
C PHE A 136 -9.16 -8.60 -2.76
N ALA A 137 -9.85 -8.56 -1.61
CA ALA A 137 -11.31 -8.53 -1.55
C ALA A 137 -11.89 -7.28 -2.23
N HIS A 138 -11.24 -6.12 -2.09
CA HIS A 138 -11.62 -4.88 -2.75
C HIS A 138 -11.70 -5.06 -4.27
N PHE A 139 -10.64 -5.56 -4.91
CA PHE A 139 -10.64 -5.79 -6.36
C PHE A 139 -11.52 -6.97 -6.77
N ALA A 140 -11.46 -8.09 -6.06
CA ALA A 140 -12.26 -9.27 -6.33
C ALA A 140 -13.77 -8.98 -6.28
N SER A 141 -14.22 -8.09 -5.41
CA SER A 141 -15.62 -7.67 -5.33
C SER A 141 -16.09 -6.95 -6.61
N GLN A 142 -15.19 -6.22 -7.26
CA GLN A 142 -15.44 -5.42 -8.48
C GLN A 142 -15.32 -6.25 -9.77
N CYS A 143 -14.65 -7.40 -9.73
CA CYS A 143 -14.61 -8.33 -10.88
C CYS A 143 -15.99 -8.94 -11.15
N ALA A 144 -16.51 -8.79 -12.37
CA ALA A 144 -17.76 -9.44 -12.77
C ALA A 144 -17.62 -10.98 -12.88
N ASP A 145 -16.47 -11.44 -13.34
CA ASP A 145 -16.17 -12.86 -13.55
C ASP A 145 -15.61 -13.48 -12.27
N LYS A 146 -16.50 -14.01 -11.42
CA LYS A 146 -16.11 -14.62 -10.15
C LYS A 146 -15.41 -15.97 -10.33
N GLN A 147 -15.69 -16.68 -11.42
CA GLN A 147 -15.03 -17.96 -11.70
C GLN A 147 -13.55 -17.72 -12.01
N TRP A 148 -13.25 -16.71 -12.83
CA TRP A 148 -11.87 -16.29 -13.08
C TRP A 148 -11.14 -15.91 -11.78
N VAL A 149 -11.79 -15.20 -10.85
CA VAL A 149 -11.17 -14.87 -9.54
C VAL A 149 -10.80 -16.14 -8.77
N VAL A 150 -11.70 -17.13 -8.72
CA VAL A 150 -11.44 -18.41 -8.04
C VAL A 150 -10.28 -19.16 -8.68
N GLU A 151 -10.23 -19.19 -10.01
CA GLU A 151 -9.16 -19.84 -10.77
C GLU A 151 -7.80 -19.18 -10.49
N THR A 152 -7.74 -17.84 -10.48
CA THR A 152 -6.53 -17.06 -10.19
C THR A 152 -5.96 -17.35 -8.80
N VAL A 153 -6.83 -17.52 -7.79
CA VAL A 153 -6.42 -17.86 -6.41
C VAL A 153 -6.01 -19.32 -6.31
N SER A 154 -6.77 -20.22 -6.96
CA SER A 154 -6.57 -21.67 -6.86
C SER A 154 -5.33 -22.16 -7.61
N LEU A 155 -4.96 -21.50 -8.72
CA LEU A 155 -3.73 -21.76 -9.49
C LEU A 155 -2.51 -21.00 -8.94
N GLY A 156 -2.73 -20.08 -8.00
CA GLY A 156 -1.71 -19.17 -7.51
C GLY A 156 -1.21 -19.43 -6.09
N LEU A 157 -1.95 -20.18 -5.26
CA LEU A 157 -1.65 -20.42 -3.84
C LEU A 157 -1.44 -21.90 -3.49
N LEU A 158 -1.37 -22.78 -4.49
CA LEU A 158 -0.96 -24.19 -4.41
C LEU A 158 0.35 -24.38 -5.16
#